data_AF-A0A0F9AU76-F1
#
_entry.id   AF-A0A0F9AU76-F1
#
_cell.length_a   1.000
_cell.length_b   1.000
_cell.length_c   1.000
_cell.angle_alpha   90.00
_cell.angle_beta   90.00
_cell.angle_gamma   90.00
#
_symmetry.space_group_name_H-M   'P 1'
#
loop_
_entity.id
_entity.type
_entity.pdbx_description
1 polymer ?
#
loop_
_entity_poly.entity_id
_entity_poly.type
_entity_poly.pdbx_seq_one_letter_code
_entity_poly.pdbx_strand_id
1 'polypeptide(L)'
;MPVHDDLLFGIGTEPRSKWPTVEVTGDQTAIDVLKPKSDIHDHVLQYLLKRLRDSEDEMGKFYARWQVNEKKVQAYVDLPNWEKILKESNNKGVPPKVTSIVIPYSYAIVSTIVTWLLHAFAGRKPIFQVGMHKGEIVNAAQNMEKVMQYNADHTRYVRVLFDLLQNSQLYGVGVTRSTWVEERAFRTTTKKSSQLDLMGEPTEGERTDSTRTKRLVYEGNIAFSQDPFLFF
;
A
#
# COMPACT_ATOMS: atom_id res chain seq x y z
N MET A 1 27.46 -11.53 -24.43
CA MET A 1 26.66 -12.76 -24.19
C MET A 1 25.60 -12.82 -25.26
N PRO A 2 25.43 -13.95 -25.98
CA PRO A 2 24.39 -14.06 -26.98
C PRO A 2 23.03 -14.02 -26.28
N VAL A 3 22.19 -13.07 -26.66
CA VAL A 3 20.78 -13.03 -26.23
C VAL A 3 20.10 -14.15 -27.01
N HIS A 4 19.68 -15.21 -26.33
CA HIS A 4 18.88 -16.26 -26.96
C HIS A 4 17.55 -15.62 -27.42
N ASP A 5 17.30 -15.63 -28.74
CA ASP A 5 16.03 -15.20 -29.36
C ASP A 5 14.82 -15.94 -28.79
N ASP A 6 15.05 -17.09 -28.15
CA ASP A 6 14.06 -17.91 -27.45
C ASP A 6 13.43 -17.23 -26.21
N LEU A 7 13.90 -16.05 -25.81
CA LEU A 7 13.33 -15.26 -24.70
C LEU A 7 12.34 -14.17 -25.16
N LEU A 8 11.95 -14.16 -26.44
CA LEU A 8 10.93 -13.23 -26.99
C LEU A 8 9.51 -13.85 -27.04
N PHE A 9 9.35 -15.13 -26.73
CA PHE A 9 8.05 -15.80 -26.73
C PHE A 9 7.13 -15.23 -25.64
N GLY A 10 5.91 -14.83 -26.04
CA GLY A 10 4.91 -14.22 -25.14
C GLY A 10 5.08 -12.73 -24.87
N ILE A 11 6.06 -12.06 -25.49
CA ILE A 11 6.22 -10.58 -25.46
C ILE A 11 5.72 -9.94 -26.78
N GLY A 12 5.62 -10.72 -27.87
CA GLY A 12 5.07 -10.27 -29.15
C GLY A 12 3.53 -10.28 -29.23
N THR A 13 3.00 -9.89 -30.39
CA THR A 13 1.56 -9.91 -30.71
C THR A 13 1.00 -11.32 -30.97
N GLU A 14 1.75 -12.36 -30.60
CA GLU A 14 1.39 -13.73 -30.90
C GLU A 14 0.25 -14.24 -29.99
N PRO A 15 -0.75 -14.92 -30.56
CA PRO A 15 -1.86 -15.47 -29.78
C PRO A 15 -1.36 -16.49 -28.75
N ARG A 16 -2.03 -16.53 -27.59
CA ARG A 16 -1.71 -17.40 -26.45
C ARG A 16 -1.57 -18.89 -26.80
N SER A 17 -2.24 -19.34 -27.86
CA SER A 17 -2.15 -20.72 -28.37
C SER A 17 -0.76 -21.11 -28.87
N LYS A 18 0.08 -20.13 -29.25
CA LYS A 18 1.47 -20.36 -29.68
C LYS A 18 2.48 -20.31 -28.54
N TRP A 19 2.02 -20.04 -27.31
CA TRP A 19 2.93 -19.91 -26.19
C TRP A 19 3.42 -21.31 -25.77
N PRO A 20 4.71 -21.43 -25.38
CA PRO A 20 5.24 -22.69 -24.89
C PRO A 20 4.42 -23.13 -23.66
N THR A 21 3.77 -24.28 -23.78
CA THR A 21 3.04 -24.89 -22.67
C THR A 21 3.98 -25.89 -22.02
N VAL A 22 4.24 -25.71 -20.74
CA VAL A 22 4.97 -26.71 -19.95
C VAL A 22 3.99 -27.86 -19.69
N GLU A 23 4.23 -29.02 -20.30
CA GLU A 23 3.47 -30.23 -20.03
C GLU A 23 3.85 -30.74 -18.63
N VAL A 24 2.99 -30.48 -17.65
CA VAL A 24 3.15 -31.03 -16.31
C VAL A 24 2.62 -32.46 -16.30
N THR A 25 3.50 -33.44 -16.06
CA THR A 25 3.10 -34.83 -15.91
C THR A 25 2.20 -34.96 -14.68
N GLY A 26 1.09 -35.70 -14.81
CA GLY A 26 -0.14 -35.58 -14.01
C GLY A 26 -0.10 -35.81 -12.49
N ASP A 27 1.08 -35.88 -11.86
CA ASP A 27 1.22 -36.05 -10.41
C ASP A 27 2.23 -35.07 -9.75
N GLN A 28 2.84 -34.16 -10.54
CA GLN A 28 3.79 -33.18 -10.01
C GLN A 28 3.10 -31.89 -9.58
N THR A 29 3.41 -31.40 -8.37
CA THR A 29 2.96 -30.06 -7.97
C THR A 29 3.76 -29.00 -8.75
N ALA A 30 3.17 -27.82 -8.97
CA ALA A 30 3.86 -26.73 -9.67
C ALA A 30 5.19 -26.32 -8.98
N ILE A 31 5.28 -26.50 -7.66
CA ILE A 31 6.49 -26.24 -6.87
C ILE A 31 7.58 -27.26 -7.20
N ASP A 32 7.22 -28.51 -7.48
CA ASP A 32 8.19 -29.56 -7.82
C ASP A 32 8.86 -29.35 -9.17
N VAL A 33 8.13 -28.76 -10.13
CA VAL A 33 8.62 -28.41 -11.46
C VAL A 33 9.54 -27.17 -11.42
N LEU A 34 9.24 -26.22 -10.54
CA LEU A 34 9.96 -24.95 -10.37
C LEU A 34 11.10 -25.02 -9.33
N LYS A 35 11.73 -26.18 -9.16
CA LYS A 35 12.87 -26.31 -8.25
C LYS A 35 14.02 -25.37 -8.65
N PRO A 36 14.71 -24.72 -7.70
CA PRO A 36 15.86 -23.87 -8.02
C PRO A 36 16.89 -24.63 -8.86
N LYS A 37 17.39 -23.99 -9.93
CA LYS A 37 18.31 -24.56 -10.94
C LYS A 37 17.68 -25.58 -11.91
N SER A 38 16.36 -25.72 -11.96
CA SER A 38 15.71 -26.42 -13.08
C SER A 38 15.69 -25.51 -14.32
N ASP A 39 15.75 -26.09 -15.52
CA ASP A 39 15.71 -25.31 -16.77
C ASP A 39 14.42 -24.47 -16.87
N ILE A 40 13.31 -25.01 -16.35
CA ILE A 40 12.01 -24.33 -16.31
C ILE A 40 12.04 -23.17 -15.30
N HIS A 41 12.65 -23.37 -14.13
CA HIS A 41 12.84 -22.30 -13.15
C HIS A 41 13.67 -21.16 -13.75
N ASP A 42 14.79 -21.47 -14.39
CA ASP A 42 15.69 -20.47 -14.96
C ASP A 42 15.04 -19.72 -16.13
N HIS A 43 14.22 -20.41 -16.93
CA HIS A 43 13.41 -19.77 -17.97
C HIS A 43 12.39 -18.78 -17.38
N VAL A 44 11.59 -19.20 -16.40
CA VAL A 44 10.60 -18.33 -15.75
C VAL A 44 11.29 -17.15 -15.06
N LEU A 45 12.42 -17.39 -14.39
CA LEU A 45 13.20 -16.35 -13.74
C LEU A 45 13.72 -15.33 -14.75
N GLN A 46 14.34 -15.78 -15.84
CA GLN A 46 14.84 -14.88 -16.90
C GLN A 46 13.71 -14.08 -17.55
N TYR A 47 12.57 -14.72 -17.79
CA TYR A 47 11.39 -14.06 -18.34
C TYR A 47 10.85 -12.96 -17.42
N LEU A 48 10.74 -13.22 -16.12
CA LEU A 48 10.30 -12.23 -15.13
C LEU A 48 11.33 -11.09 -14.98
N LEU A 49 12.62 -11.43 -14.88
CA LEU A 49 13.69 -10.43 -14.75
C LEU A 49 13.81 -9.55 -15.99
N LYS A 50 13.63 -10.11 -17.18
CA LYS A 50 13.62 -9.34 -18.43
C LYS A 50 12.49 -8.31 -18.41
N ARG A 51 11.27 -8.71 -18.03
CA ARG A 51 10.14 -7.78 -17.93
C ARG A 51 10.31 -6.71 -16.87
N LEU A 52 10.91 -7.07 -15.74
CA LEU A 52 11.24 -6.11 -14.69
C LEU A 52 12.20 -5.05 -15.26
N ARG A 53 13.30 -5.48 -15.90
CA ARG A 53 14.28 -4.58 -16.52
C ARG A 53 13.69 -3.75 -17.65
N ASP A 54 12.92 -4.37 -18.55
CA ASP A 54 12.25 -3.66 -19.65
C ASP A 54 11.30 -2.57 -19.09
N SER A 55 10.63 -2.86 -17.97
CA SER A 55 9.78 -1.88 -17.27
C SER A 55 10.61 -0.77 -16.60
N GLU A 56 11.69 -1.12 -15.88
CA GLU A 56 12.61 -0.17 -15.26
C GLU A 56 13.24 0.78 -16.30
N ASP A 57 13.66 0.26 -17.44
CA ASP A 57 14.29 1.01 -18.54
C ASP A 57 13.30 2.00 -19.17
N GLU A 58 12.05 1.58 -19.42
CA GLU A 58 11.01 2.48 -19.95
C GLU A 58 10.57 3.52 -18.92
N MET A 59 10.44 3.13 -17.65
CA MET A 59 10.01 4.04 -16.58
C MET A 59 11.10 5.03 -16.17
N GLY A 60 12.37 4.62 -16.23
CA GLY A 60 13.53 5.47 -15.95
C GLY A 60 13.59 6.72 -16.84
N LYS A 61 13.02 6.66 -18.05
CA LYS A 61 12.89 7.82 -18.95
C LYS A 61 12.05 8.96 -18.37
N PHE A 62 11.15 8.66 -17.42
CA PHE A 62 10.26 9.65 -16.80
C PHE A 62 10.86 10.30 -15.54
N TYR A 63 11.90 9.73 -14.93
CA TYR A 63 12.44 10.20 -13.65
C TYR A 63 12.93 11.66 -13.71
N ALA A 64 13.59 12.06 -14.80
CA ALA A 64 14.02 13.44 -14.98
C ALA A 64 12.84 14.42 -14.99
N ARG A 65 11.72 14.04 -15.62
CA ARG A 65 10.49 14.85 -15.64
C ARG A 65 9.86 14.93 -14.25
N TRP A 66 9.81 13.81 -13.53
CA TRP A 66 9.27 13.74 -12.18
C TRP A 66 10.05 14.63 -11.20
N GLN A 67 11.38 14.58 -11.23
CA GLN A 67 12.23 15.45 -10.40
C GLN A 67 12.00 16.95 -10.67
N VAL A 68 11.80 17.32 -11.93
CA VAL A 68 11.48 18.71 -12.30
C VAL A 68 10.11 19.11 -11.76
N ASN A 69 9.13 18.21 -11.80
CA ASN A 69 7.80 18.47 -11.26
C ASN A 69 7.81 18.61 -9.74
N GLU A 70 8.55 17.77 -9.02
CA GLU A 70 8.73 17.90 -7.57
C GLU A 70 9.30 19.27 -7.20
N LYS A 71 10.38 19.70 -7.87
CA LYS A 71 11.00 21.00 -7.63
C LYS A 71 10.04 22.18 -7.85
N LYS A 72 9.08 22.07 -8.76
CA LYS A 72 8.07 23.11 -9.00
C LYS A 72 7.02 23.21 -7.89
N VAL A 73 6.80 22.12 -7.16
CA VAL A 73 5.77 22.02 -6.12
C VAL A 73 6.36 22.23 -4.72
N GLN A 74 7.66 22.01 -4.55
CA GLN A 74 8.36 22.24 -3.28
C GLN A 74 8.40 23.73 -2.91
N ALA A 75 7.98 24.02 -1.67
CA ALA A 75 8.19 25.33 -1.07
C ALA A 75 9.67 25.54 -0.78
N TYR A 76 10.18 26.73 -1.07
CA TYR A 76 11.56 27.09 -0.82
C TYR A 76 11.66 28.39 -0.02
N VAL A 77 12.79 28.52 0.67
CA VAL A 77 13.20 29.75 1.34
C VAL A 77 14.35 30.35 0.54
N ASP A 78 14.28 31.64 0.26
CA ASP A 78 15.33 32.32 -0.49
C ASP A 78 16.61 32.45 0.38
N LEU A 79 17.71 31.85 -0.08
CA LEU A 79 18.97 31.71 0.66
C LEU A 79 19.61 33.05 1.09
N PRO A 80 19.66 34.11 0.25
CA PRO A 80 20.22 35.40 0.64
C PRO A 80 19.48 36.04 1.81
N ASN A 81 18.18 35.78 1.93
CA ASN A 81 17.37 36.27 3.05
C ASN A 81 17.60 35.42 4.31
N TRP A 82 17.75 34.11 4.17
CA TRP A 82 18.01 33.21 5.30
C TRP A 82 19.36 33.47 5.96
N GLU A 83 20.44 33.64 5.19
CA GLU A 83 21.77 33.93 5.74
C GLU A 83 21.85 35.28 6.44
N LYS A 84 21.15 36.30 5.89
CA LYS A 84 21.03 37.61 6.54
C LYS A 84 20.28 37.50 7.87
N ILE A 85 19.18 36.76 7.91
CA ILE A 85 18.39 36.53 9.13
C ILE A 85 19.20 35.74 10.17
N LEU A 86 19.99 34.75 9.76
CA LEU A 86 20.89 34.00 10.63
C LEU A 86 22.00 34.89 11.21
N LYS A 87 22.66 35.71 10.39
CA LYS A 87 23.68 36.65 10.86
C LYS A 87 23.09 37.71 11.80
N GLU A 88 21.91 38.24 11.51
CA GLU A 88 21.23 39.22 12.38
C GLU A 88 20.79 38.63 13.72
N SER A 89 20.32 37.38 13.73
CA SER A 89 19.88 36.70 14.95
C SER A 89 21.06 36.30 15.84
N ASN A 90 22.15 35.76 15.27
CA ASN A 90 23.37 35.43 16.03
C ASN A 90 24.04 36.67 16.63
N ASN A 91 24.08 37.79 15.91
CA ASN A 91 24.72 39.01 16.40
C ASN A 91 23.93 39.73 17.49
N LYS A 92 22.61 39.49 17.61
CA LYS A 92 21.74 40.19 18.56
C LYS A 92 21.23 39.32 19.70
N GLY A 93 21.45 38.00 19.68
CA GLY A 93 20.94 37.07 20.70
C GLY A 93 19.41 37.00 20.76
N VAL A 94 18.73 37.44 19.69
CA VAL A 94 17.27 37.50 19.60
C VAL A 94 16.78 36.24 18.90
N PRO A 95 15.62 35.66 19.30
CA PRO A 95 15.02 34.54 18.59
C PRO A 95 14.90 34.81 17.08
N PRO A 96 15.10 33.79 16.23
CA PRO A 96 15.13 33.95 14.78
C PRO A 96 13.83 34.57 14.26
N LYS A 97 13.97 35.60 13.42
CA LYS A 97 12.82 36.24 12.76
C LYS A 97 12.14 35.26 11.82
N VAL A 98 10.82 35.40 11.71
CA VAL A 98 9.97 34.62 10.80
C VAL A 98 10.44 34.82 9.37
N THR A 99 10.92 33.76 8.74
CA THR A 99 11.35 33.78 7.34
C THR A 99 10.12 33.63 6.44
N SER A 100 10.07 34.43 5.36
CA SER A 100 9.04 34.25 4.34
C SER A 100 9.30 32.95 3.59
N ILE A 101 8.36 32.01 3.66
CA ILE A 101 8.35 30.78 2.85
C ILE A 101 7.57 31.08 1.58
N VAL A 102 8.20 30.89 0.43
CA VAL A 102 7.54 31.07 -0.86
C VAL A 102 6.86 29.76 -1.24
N ILE A 103 5.53 29.77 -1.29
CA ILE A 103 4.73 28.62 -1.73
C ILE A 103 4.45 28.79 -3.23
N PRO A 104 4.88 27.85 -4.09
CA PRO A 104 4.62 27.93 -5.52
C PRO A 104 3.11 27.86 -5.82
N TYR A 105 2.66 28.63 -6.82
CA TYR A 105 1.27 28.58 -7.29
C TYR A 105 0.87 27.16 -7.77
N SER A 106 1.79 26.42 -8.37
CA SER A 106 1.57 25.03 -8.78
C SER A 106 1.18 24.11 -7.63
N TYR A 107 1.75 24.31 -6.43
CA TYR A 107 1.35 23.56 -5.23
C TYR A 107 -0.11 23.84 -4.86
N ALA A 108 -0.51 25.11 -4.86
CA ALA A 108 -1.88 25.50 -4.52
C ALA A 108 -2.91 24.91 -5.51
N ILE A 109 -2.61 24.91 -6.81
CA ILE A 109 -3.48 24.28 -7.82
C ILE A 109 -3.61 22.79 -7.57
N VAL A 110 -2.50 22.06 -7.45
CA VAL A 110 -2.52 20.60 -7.27
C VAL A 110 -3.27 20.24 -5.98
N SER A 111 -2.99 20.95 -4.88
CA SER A 111 -3.69 20.74 -3.62
C SER A 111 -5.19 20.98 -3.74
N THR A 112 -5.63 21.98 -4.50
CA THR A 112 -7.05 22.27 -4.72
C THR A 112 -7.73 21.16 -5.52
N ILE A 113 -7.08 20.71 -6.60
CA ILE A 113 -7.57 19.60 -7.43
C ILE A 113 -7.69 18.32 -6.59
N VAL A 114 -6.65 17.98 -5.84
CA VAL A 114 -6.63 16.77 -5.00
C VAL A 114 -7.68 16.85 -3.90
N THR A 115 -7.87 18.02 -3.27
CA THR A 115 -8.92 18.20 -2.26
C THR A 115 -10.31 18.01 -2.86
N TRP A 116 -10.54 18.56 -4.05
CA TRP A 116 -11.82 18.37 -4.77
C TRP A 116 -12.05 16.90 -5.13
N LEU A 117 -11.04 16.21 -5.68
CA LEU A 117 -11.11 14.78 -6.01
C LEU A 117 -11.35 13.93 -4.76
N LEU A 118 -10.66 14.23 -3.66
CA LEU A 118 -10.86 13.53 -2.39
C LEU A 118 -12.29 13.72 -1.88
N HIS A 119 -12.83 14.93 -1.96
CA HIS A 119 -14.22 15.19 -1.59
C HIS A 119 -15.21 14.46 -2.51
N ALA A 120 -14.92 14.39 -3.82
CA ALA A 120 -15.76 13.68 -4.78
C ALA A 120 -15.82 12.17 -4.51
N PHE A 121 -14.68 11.54 -4.18
CA PHE A 121 -14.61 10.09 -3.99
C PHE A 121 -14.86 9.63 -2.54
N ALA A 122 -14.37 10.39 -1.55
CA ALA A 122 -14.42 10.01 -0.14
C ALA A 122 -15.38 10.88 0.70
N GLY A 123 -16.10 11.83 0.09
CA GLY A 123 -17.05 12.69 0.81
C GLY A 123 -18.29 11.96 1.34
N ARG A 124 -18.60 10.78 0.81
CA ARG A 124 -19.73 9.94 1.25
C ARG A 124 -19.25 8.79 2.14
N LYS A 125 -20.02 8.49 3.18
CA LYS A 125 -19.91 7.23 3.95
C LYS A 125 -21.15 6.36 3.69
N PRO A 126 -21.01 5.06 3.35
CA PRO A 126 -19.77 4.30 3.10
C PRO A 126 -19.08 4.70 1.78
N ILE A 127 -17.74 4.69 1.76
CA ILE A 127 -16.94 5.09 0.58
C ILE A 127 -17.24 4.16 -0.60
N PHE A 128 -17.23 2.86 -0.37
CA PHE A 128 -17.57 1.85 -1.37
C PHE A 128 -19.05 1.51 -1.28
N GLN A 129 -19.75 1.63 -2.41
CA GLN A 129 -21.13 1.17 -2.57
C GLN A 129 -21.14 -0.19 -3.25
N VAL A 130 -21.90 -1.13 -2.70
CA VAL A 130 -22.06 -2.46 -3.28
C VAL A 130 -23.41 -2.50 -4.00
N GLY A 131 -23.36 -2.55 -5.33
CA GLY A 131 -24.54 -2.72 -6.15
C GLY A 131 -25.19 -4.09 -5.93
N MET A 132 -26.52 -4.14 -5.96
CA MET A 132 -27.29 -5.37 -5.78
C MET A 132 -28.14 -5.63 -7.01
N HIS A 133 -28.25 -6.89 -7.42
CA HIS A 133 -29.07 -7.28 -8.58
C HIS A 133 -30.42 -7.90 -8.17
N LYS A 134 -30.58 -8.28 -6.89
CA LYS A 134 -31.79 -8.89 -6.33
C LYS A 134 -32.15 -8.23 -5.00
N GLY A 135 -33.46 -7.99 -4.78
CA GLY A 135 -33.97 -7.32 -3.58
C GLY A 135 -33.78 -8.10 -2.27
N GLU A 136 -33.63 -9.42 -2.33
CA GLU A 136 -33.40 -10.26 -1.15
C GLU A 136 -32.02 -10.06 -0.51
N ILE A 137 -31.05 -9.53 -1.27
CA ILE A 137 -29.64 -9.42 -0.85
C ILE A 137 -29.35 -8.04 -0.21
N VAL A 138 -30.39 -7.23 0.04
CA VAL A 138 -30.24 -5.86 0.54
C VAL A 138 -29.48 -5.79 1.85
N ASN A 139 -29.84 -6.63 2.82
CA ASN A 139 -29.17 -6.63 4.11
C ASN A 139 -27.72 -7.13 4.02
N ALA A 140 -27.45 -8.11 3.14
CA ALA A 140 -26.11 -8.66 2.98
C ALA A 140 -25.15 -7.65 2.37
N ALA A 141 -25.58 -6.92 1.33
CA ALA A 141 -24.74 -5.90 0.73
C ALA A 141 -24.55 -4.66 1.64
N GLN A 142 -25.57 -4.26 2.42
CA GLN A 142 -25.37 -3.25 3.47
C GLN A 142 -24.35 -3.68 4.54
N ASN A 143 -24.35 -4.96 4.93
CA ASN A 143 -23.37 -5.48 5.87
C ASN A 143 -21.96 -5.51 5.27
N MET A 144 -21.84 -5.85 3.97
CA MET A 144 -20.57 -5.80 3.25
C MET A 144 -20.01 -4.37 3.18
N GLU A 145 -20.85 -3.38 2.87
CA GLU A 145 -20.45 -1.96 2.88
C GLU A 145 -19.91 -1.52 4.25
N LYS A 146 -20.55 -1.95 5.35
CA LYS A 146 -20.09 -1.67 6.71
C LYS A 146 -18.73 -2.30 7.01
N VAL A 147 -18.50 -3.55 6.58
CA VAL A 147 -17.20 -4.22 6.74
C VAL A 147 -16.11 -3.52 5.92
N MET A 148 -16.41 -3.14 4.68
CA MET A 148 -15.46 -2.39 3.84
C MET A 148 -15.15 -1.00 4.43
N GLN A 149 -16.17 -0.31 4.96
CA GLN A 149 -15.99 0.97 5.63
C GLN A 149 -15.15 0.82 6.92
N TYR A 150 -15.39 -0.23 7.71
CA TYR A 150 -14.57 -0.55 8.88
C TYR A 150 -13.10 -0.75 8.50
N ASN A 151 -12.83 -1.53 7.44
CA ASN A 151 -11.47 -1.73 6.95
C ASN A 151 -10.85 -0.39 6.48
N ALA A 152 -11.60 0.41 5.72
CA ALA A 152 -11.13 1.70 5.24
C ALA A 152 -10.81 2.69 6.38
N ASP A 153 -11.63 2.74 7.43
CA ASP A 153 -11.41 3.59 8.59
C ASP A 153 -10.22 3.08 9.45
N HIS A 154 -10.11 1.76 9.66
CA HIS A 154 -9.00 1.15 10.41
C HIS A 154 -7.65 1.42 9.75
N THR A 155 -7.55 1.25 8.43
CA THR A 155 -6.30 1.42 7.67
C THR A 155 -6.06 2.87 7.26
N ARG A 156 -6.95 3.80 7.64
CA ARG A 156 -6.92 5.21 7.23
C ARG A 156 -6.82 5.37 5.71
N TYR A 157 -7.63 4.60 4.99
CA TYR A 157 -7.63 4.54 3.52
C TYR A 157 -7.75 5.90 2.84
N VAL A 158 -8.44 6.87 3.45
CA VAL A 158 -8.54 8.26 2.95
C VAL A 158 -7.16 8.88 2.75
N ARG A 159 -6.19 8.60 3.64
CA ARG A 159 -4.79 9.04 3.48
C ARG A 159 -4.15 8.39 2.25
N VAL A 160 -4.33 7.08 2.08
CA VAL A 160 -3.79 6.35 0.93
C VAL A 160 -4.38 6.87 -0.38
N LEU A 161 -5.67 7.19 -0.39
CA LEU A 161 -6.34 7.79 -1.53
C LEU A 161 -5.82 9.21 -1.81
N PHE A 162 -5.56 10.01 -0.78
CA PHE A 162 -4.93 11.33 -0.93
C PHE A 162 -3.55 11.19 -1.58
N ASP A 163 -2.69 10.30 -1.06
CA ASP A 163 -1.36 10.05 -1.61
C ASP A 163 -1.42 9.57 -3.07
N LEU A 164 -2.35 8.66 -3.39
CA LEU A 164 -2.60 8.19 -4.76
C LEU A 164 -2.98 9.33 -5.71
N LEU A 165 -3.92 10.19 -5.31
CA LEU A 165 -4.39 11.31 -6.12
C LEU A 165 -3.29 12.38 -6.28
N GLN A 166 -2.55 12.67 -5.22
CA GLN A 166 -1.41 13.59 -5.24
C GLN A 166 -0.32 13.11 -6.19
N ASN A 167 0.08 11.84 -6.09
CA ASN A 167 1.08 11.23 -6.95
C ASN A 167 0.61 11.22 -8.42
N SER A 168 -0.66 10.93 -8.65
CA SER A 168 -1.27 11.00 -10.00
C SER A 168 -1.16 12.40 -10.62
N GLN A 169 -1.39 13.46 -9.85
CA GLN A 169 -1.24 14.83 -10.36
C GLN A 169 0.22 15.25 -10.57
N LEU A 170 1.14 14.79 -9.72
CA LEU A 170 2.54 15.19 -9.75
C LEU A 170 3.35 14.44 -10.83
N TYR A 171 3.16 13.12 -10.88
CA TYR A 171 3.94 12.20 -11.71
C TYR A 171 3.18 11.71 -12.95
N GLY A 172 1.85 11.90 -12.99
CA GLY A 172 0.98 11.30 -14.00
C GLY A 172 0.61 9.84 -13.70
N VAL A 173 1.17 9.28 -12.64
CA VAL A 173 0.92 7.91 -12.19
C VAL A 173 0.84 7.87 -10.67
N GLY A 174 -0.14 7.14 -10.15
CA GLY A 174 -0.28 6.87 -8.73
C GLY A 174 -0.30 5.36 -8.55
N VAL A 175 0.52 4.84 -7.64
CA VAL A 175 0.60 3.41 -7.37
C VAL A 175 0.15 3.13 -5.94
N THR A 176 -0.73 2.16 -5.81
CA THR A 176 -1.18 1.62 -4.53
C THR A 176 -1.11 0.10 -4.57
N ARG A 177 -0.72 -0.48 -3.44
CA ARG A 177 -0.74 -1.93 -3.24
C ARG A 177 -1.72 -2.26 -2.14
N SER A 178 -2.56 -3.26 -2.40
CA SER A 178 -3.42 -3.87 -1.41
C SER A 178 -2.85 -5.22 -0.99
N THR A 179 -2.99 -5.55 0.30
CA THR A 179 -2.61 -6.84 0.86
C THR A 179 -3.56 -7.22 1.98
N TRP A 180 -3.72 -8.51 2.23
CA TRP A 180 -4.42 -9.01 3.41
C TRP A 180 -3.46 -9.08 4.59
N VAL A 181 -3.89 -8.60 5.77
CA VAL A 181 -3.08 -8.64 6.99
C VAL A 181 -3.92 -9.17 8.15
N GLU A 182 -3.28 -10.01 8.97
CA GLU A 182 -3.82 -10.52 10.22
C GLU A 182 -3.02 -9.93 11.39
N GLU A 183 -3.66 -9.11 12.22
CA GLU A 183 -3.03 -8.52 13.41
C GLU A 183 -3.52 -9.22 14.68
N ARG A 184 -2.59 -9.79 15.45
CA ARG A 184 -2.87 -10.41 16.74
C ARG A 184 -2.22 -9.62 17.87
N ALA A 185 -2.99 -9.24 18.88
CA ALA A 185 -2.47 -8.61 20.09
C ALA A 185 -2.83 -9.41 21.35
N PHE A 186 -2.02 -9.26 22.39
CA PHE A 186 -2.34 -9.82 23.70
C PHE A 186 -3.50 -9.05 24.33
N ARG A 187 -4.61 -9.74 24.55
CA ARG A 187 -5.74 -9.22 25.31
C ARG A 187 -5.93 -10.06 26.57
N THR A 188 -6.14 -9.37 27.68
CA THR A 188 -6.50 -9.99 28.94
C THR A 188 -7.90 -10.56 28.81
N THR A 189 -8.03 -11.88 28.84
CA THR A 189 -9.32 -12.56 28.89
C THR A 189 -9.49 -13.11 30.29
N THR A 190 -10.56 -12.70 30.93
CA THR A 190 -10.97 -13.28 32.20
C THR A 190 -11.70 -14.59 31.90
N LYS A 191 -11.09 -15.72 32.27
CA LYS A 191 -11.76 -17.02 32.24
C LYS A 191 -12.25 -17.33 33.65
N LYS A 192 -13.50 -17.75 33.78
CA LYS A 192 -13.98 -18.35 35.04
C LYS A 192 -13.40 -19.76 35.11
N SER A 193 -12.49 -20.01 36.06
CA SER A 193 -11.98 -21.35 36.35
C SER A 193 -12.77 -21.93 37.53
N SER A 194 -13.10 -23.22 37.46
CA SER A 194 -13.61 -23.98 38.61
C SER A 194 -12.40 -24.38 39.45
N GLN A 195 -12.42 -24.05 40.74
CA GLN A 195 -11.38 -24.43 41.68
C GLN A 195 -11.56 -25.90 42.06
N LEU A 196 -10.56 -26.73 41.81
CA LEU A 196 -10.42 -28.05 42.41
C LEU A 196 -9.62 -27.87 43.72
N ASP A 197 -10.19 -28.31 44.84
CA ASP A 197 -9.52 -28.29 46.13
C ASP A 197 -8.30 -29.25 46.15
N LEU A 198 -7.45 -29.20 47.19
CA LEU A 198 -6.26 -30.10 47.33
C LEU A 198 -6.62 -31.61 47.29
N MET A 199 -7.92 -31.93 47.40
CA MET A 199 -8.50 -33.27 47.37
C MET A 199 -9.41 -33.54 46.16
N GLY A 200 -9.53 -32.61 45.21
CA GLY A 200 -10.24 -32.83 43.94
C GLY A 200 -11.75 -32.58 43.94
N GLU A 201 -12.31 -31.88 44.93
CA GLU A 201 -13.71 -31.44 44.92
C GLU A 201 -13.87 -29.98 44.43
N PRO A 202 -14.95 -29.63 43.69
CA PRO A 202 -15.17 -28.28 43.20
C PRO A 202 -15.65 -27.35 44.33
N THR A 203 -14.80 -26.39 44.73
CA THR A 203 -15.14 -25.38 45.75
C THR A 203 -16.03 -24.28 45.14
N GLU A 204 -17.12 -23.94 45.83
CA GLU A 204 -18.10 -22.92 45.42
C GLU A 204 -17.57 -21.49 45.63
N GLY A 205 -16.64 -21.07 44.76
CA GLY A 205 -16.07 -19.72 44.78
C GLY A 205 -15.51 -19.34 43.41
N GLU A 206 -16.16 -18.40 42.72
CA GLU A 206 -15.72 -17.94 41.40
C GLU A 206 -14.44 -17.10 41.53
N ARG A 207 -13.26 -17.69 41.29
CA ARG A 207 -12.06 -16.90 40.97
C ARG A 207 -12.02 -16.63 39.47
N THR A 208 -11.92 -15.35 39.13
CA THR A 208 -11.75 -14.89 37.76
C THR A 208 -10.26 -14.87 37.42
N ASP A 209 -9.79 -15.91 36.74
CA ASP A 209 -8.40 -15.99 36.29
C ASP A 209 -8.19 -15.14 35.03
N SER A 210 -7.38 -14.10 35.21
CA SER A 210 -7.01 -13.15 34.17
C SER A 210 -5.84 -13.69 33.37
N THR A 211 -6.10 -14.32 32.22
CA THR A 211 -5.05 -14.87 31.35
C THR A 211 -4.83 -13.98 30.13
N ARG A 212 -3.58 -13.62 29.84
CA ARG A 212 -3.23 -12.92 28.60
C ARG A 212 -3.19 -13.93 27.45
N THR A 213 -4.12 -13.81 26.51
CA THR A 213 -4.15 -14.65 25.30
C THR A 213 -3.97 -13.78 24.07
N LYS A 214 -3.23 -14.28 23.07
CA LYS A 214 -3.18 -13.62 21.75
C LYS A 214 -4.54 -13.79 21.08
N ARG A 215 -5.22 -12.68 20.79
CA ARG A 215 -6.46 -12.67 20.02
C ARG A 215 -6.27 -11.88 18.73
N LEU A 216 -7.01 -12.27 17.72
CA LEU A 216 -7.17 -11.51 16.49
C LEU A 216 -7.79 -10.14 16.84
N VAL A 217 -7.09 -9.07 16.50
CA VAL A 217 -7.55 -7.68 16.68
C VAL A 217 -8.11 -7.13 15.39
N TYR A 218 -7.45 -7.46 14.28
CA TYR A 218 -7.84 -7.02 12.96
C TYR A 218 -7.50 -8.10 11.95
N GLU A 219 -8.42 -8.30 11.00
CA GLU A 219 -8.20 -9.13 9.82
C GLU A 219 -8.86 -8.43 8.66
N GLY A 220 -8.08 -8.07 7.64
CA GLY A 220 -8.65 -7.33 6.53
C GLY A 220 -7.64 -6.85 5.51
N ASN A 221 -8.17 -6.08 4.56
CA ASN A 221 -7.40 -5.47 3.50
C ASN A 221 -6.73 -4.19 4.00
N ILE A 222 -5.41 -4.14 3.88
CA ILE A 222 -4.61 -2.93 4.05
C ILE A 222 -4.17 -2.44 2.67
N ALA A 223 -4.26 -1.13 2.45
CA ALA A 223 -3.71 -0.48 1.28
C ALA A 223 -2.58 0.47 1.69
N PHE A 224 -1.56 0.57 0.86
CA PHE A 224 -0.48 1.54 1.01
C PHE A 224 -0.15 2.16 -0.34
N SER A 225 0.19 3.46 -0.32
CA SER A 225 0.71 4.13 -1.50
C SER A 225 2.21 3.91 -1.58
N GLN A 226 2.68 3.52 -2.75
CA GLN A 226 4.10 3.36 -3.04
C GLN A 226 4.57 4.58 -3.83
N ASP A 227 5.78 5.05 -3.52
CA ASP A 227 6.45 6.06 -4.33
C ASP A 227 6.68 5.52 -5.76
N PRO A 228 6.23 6.23 -6.82
CA PRO A 228 6.49 5.82 -8.20
C PRO A 228 7.97 5.62 -8.54
N PHE A 229 8.91 6.30 -7.88
CA PHE A 229 10.35 6.09 -8.08
C PHE A 229 10.84 4.73 -7.59
N LEU A 230 10.17 4.15 -6.59
CA LEU A 230 10.57 2.90 -5.94
C LEU A 230 9.66 1.73 -6.31
N PHE A 231 8.77 1.90 -7.28
CA PHE A 231 7.80 0.88 -7.66
C PHE A 231 8.33 -0.06 -8.74
N PHE A 232 9.09 0.49 -9.69
CA PHE A 232 9.58 -0.23 -10.86
C PHE A 232 10.93 -0.87 -10.59
#